data_AF-A0A524KMB0-F1
#
_entry.id   AF-A0A524KMB0-F1
#
_cell.length_a   1.000
_cell.length_b   1.000
_cell.length_c   1.000
_cell.angle_alpha   90.00
_cell.angle_beta   90.00
_cell.angle_gamma   90.00
#
_symmetry.space_group_name_H-M   'P 1'
#
loop_
_entity.id
_entity.type
_entity.pdbx_description
1 polymer ?
#
loop_
_entity_poly.entity_id
_entity_poly.type
_entity_poly.pdbx_seq_one_letter_code
_entity_poly.pdbx_strand_id
1 'polypeptide(L)'
;MMRAAMKVERIGSAELKDLVAHTATLELSLAAPSLARLAALWPATSGRSVATGACDAVLRLDASFAFQSGSEGHPQFHLKATGTVPLVCQRCLEGLVLPVTVDVLLTTVRDDSEAASLADPFD
;
A
#
# COMPACT_ATOMS: atom_id res chain seq x y z
N MET A 1 10.81 -19.31 5.74
CA MET A 1 11.66 -19.05 4.55
C MET A 1 11.27 -17.68 4.00
N MET A 2 12.11 -16.65 4.17
CA MET A 2 11.87 -15.33 3.59
C MET A 2 12.17 -15.42 2.09
N ARG A 3 11.14 -15.42 1.24
CA ARG A 3 11.33 -15.33 -0.21
C ARG A 3 11.91 -13.95 -0.53
N ALA A 4 13.08 -13.98 -1.16
CA ALA A 4 13.81 -12.81 -1.64
C ALA A 4 12.90 -11.86 -2.41
N ALA A 5 13.18 -10.55 -2.25
CA ALA A 5 12.51 -9.42 -2.88
C ALA A 5 12.10 -9.73 -4.33
N MET A 6 10.87 -10.20 -4.48
CA MET A 6 10.29 -10.49 -5.78
C MET A 6 9.93 -9.11 -6.34
N LYS A 7 10.66 -8.68 -7.37
CA LYS A 7 10.39 -7.46 -8.12
C LYS A 7 9.16 -7.70 -8.99
N VAL A 8 8.03 -7.96 -8.34
CA VAL A 8 6.79 -8.39 -8.98
C VAL A 8 6.01 -7.13 -9.26
N GLU A 9 6.19 -6.60 -10.46
CA GLU A 9 5.33 -5.53 -10.95
C GLU A 9 3.89 -6.05 -11.18
N ARG A 10 3.70 -7.38 -11.31
CA ARG A 10 2.42 -8.02 -11.63
C ARG A 10 2.32 -9.45 -11.09
N ILE A 11 1.23 -9.76 -10.38
CA ILE A 11 0.88 -11.12 -9.96
C ILE A 11 -0.08 -11.73 -10.99
N GLY A 12 0.26 -12.87 -11.56
CA GLY A 12 -0.62 -13.60 -12.49
C GLY A 12 -1.75 -14.36 -11.76
N SER A 13 -2.81 -14.76 -12.46
CA SER A 13 -3.93 -15.50 -11.85
C SER A 13 -3.54 -16.87 -11.29
N ALA A 14 -2.61 -17.58 -11.94
CA ALA A 14 -2.06 -18.84 -11.43
C ALA A 14 -1.22 -18.62 -10.16
N GLU A 15 -0.38 -17.60 -10.17
CA GLU A 15 0.45 -17.23 -9.03
C GLU A 15 -0.39 -16.75 -7.84
N LEU A 16 -1.45 -15.99 -8.09
CA LEU A 16 -2.40 -15.57 -7.06
C LEU A 16 -3.06 -16.78 -6.40
N LYS A 17 -3.49 -17.77 -7.19
CA LYS A 17 -4.06 -19.02 -6.66
C LYS A 17 -3.05 -19.75 -5.79
N ASP A 18 -1.79 -19.82 -6.21
CA ASP A 18 -0.73 -20.44 -5.41
C ASP A 18 -0.50 -19.67 -4.10
N LEU A 19 -0.45 -18.33 -4.13
CA LEU A 19 -0.29 -17.51 -2.92
C LEU A 19 -1.44 -17.71 -1.94
N VAL A 20 -2.69 -17.76 -2.44
CA VAL A 20 -3.88 -18.02 -1.62
C VAL A 20 -3.86 -19.43 -1.02
N ALA A 21 -3.51 -20.44 -1.82
CA ALA A 21 -3.45 -21.83 -1.36
C ALA A 21 -2.47 -22.03 -0.18
N HIS A 22 -1.45 -21.17 -0.09
CA HIS A 22 -0.45 -21.21 0.96
C HIS A 22 -0.65 -20.13 2.04
N THR A 23 -1.76 -19.37 1.99
CA THR A 23 -2.02 -18.23 2.90
C THR A 23 -0.80 -17.31 3.02
N ALA A 24 -0.22 -16.96 1.87
CA ALA A 24 1.05 -16.25 1.85
C ALA A 24 0.91 -14.84 2.43
N THR A 25 1.97 -14.38 3.09
CA THR A 25 2.13 -12.98 3.50
C THR A 25 3.41 -12.43 2.89
N LEU A 26 3.32 -11.20 2.37
CA LEU A 26 4.46 -10.45 1.88
C LEU A 26 4.57 -9.14 2.66
N GLU A 27 5.76 -8.87 3.18
CA GLU A 27 6.08 -7.63 3.89
C GLU A 27 7.02 -6.80 3.03
N LEU A 28 6.64 -5.57 2.73
CA LEU A 28 7.41 -4.63 1.92
C LEU A 28 7.62 -3.33 2.67
N SER A 29 8.84 -2.81 2.60
CA SER A 29 9.13 -1.44 3.00
C SER A 29 9.39 -0.62 1.73
N LEU A 30 8.44 0.25 1.40
CA LEU A 30 8.38 1.01 0.16
C LEU A 30 8.92 2.42 0.39
N ALA A 31 9.93 2.80 -0.38
CA ALA A 31 10.39 4.19 -0.37
C ALA A 31 9.37 5.06 -1.13
N ALA A 32 8.90 6.15 -0.54
CA ALA A 32 7.92 7.04 -1.18
C ALA A 32 8.30 7.51 -2.60
N PRO A 33 9.59 7.76 -2.94
CA PRO A 33 10.00 8.08 -4.31
C PRO A 33 9.69 6.98 -5.34
N SER A 34 9.55 5.71 -4.93
CA SER A 34 9.16 4.63 -5.85
C SER A 34 7.67 4.64 -6.17
N LEU A 35 6.87 5.50 -5.54
CA LEU A 35 5.42 5.61 -5.71
C LEU A 35 5.10 6.96 -6.35
N ALA A 36 5.02 7.01 -7.68
CA ALA A 36 4.97 8.25 -8.45
C ALA A 36 3.92 9.28 -7.95
N ARG A 37 2.72 8.82 -7.57
CA ARG A 37 1.66 9.70 -7.05
C ARG A 37 2.02 10.31 -5.69
N LEU A 38 2.62 9.53 -4.79
CA LEU A 38 3.08 10.01 -3.49
C LEU A 38 4.32 10.91 -3.64
N ALA A 39 5.25 10.54 -4.53
CA ALA A 39 6.40 11.36 -4.86
C ALA A 39 6.00 12.76 -5.38
N ALA A 40 4.91 12.86 -6.14
CA ALA A 40 4.40 14.14 -6.64
C ALA A 40 3.80 15.05 -5.55
N LEU A 41 3.35 14.48 -4.42
CA LEU A 41 2.89 15.24 -3.25
C LEU A 41 4.04 15.69 -2.36
N TRP A 42 5.26 15.19 -2.62
CA TRP A 42 6.43 15.54 -1.84
C TRP A 42 6.71 17.04 -1.97
N PRO A 43 6.81 17.78 -0.85
CA PRO A 43 7.19 19.17 -0.93
C PRO A 43 8.56 19.26 -1.59
N ALA A 44 8.68 20.01 -2.70
CA ALA A 44 9.98 20.43 -3.18
C ALA A 44 10.59 21.27 -2.06
N THR A 45 11.54 20.71 -1.31
CA THR A 45 12.26 21.40 -0.24
C THR A 45 13.23 22.41 -0.85
N SER A 46 12.72 23.35 -1.61
CA SER A 46 13.45 24.49 -2.13
C SER A 46 13.59 25.53 -1.01
N GLY A 47 14.51 25.29 -0.08
CA GLY A 47 15.21 26.38 0.61
C GLY A 47 14.75 26.82 2.00
N ARG A 48 13.74 26.21 2.64
CA ARG A 48 13.47 26.45 4.07
C ARG A 48 13.53 25.16 4.86
N SER A 49 14.74 24.89 5.38
CA SER A 49 15.01 23.87 6.38
C SER A 49 13.97 24.00 7.48
N VAL A 50 13.03 23.05 7.52
CA VAL A 50 12.12 22.90 8.64
C VAL A 50 12.99 22.44 9.79
N ALA A 51 13.19 23.33 10.76
CA ALA A 51 13.97 23.07 11.95
C ALA A 51 13.28 22.00 12.82
N THR A 52 13.48 20.73 12.48
CA THR A 52 13.44 19.56 13.35
C THR A 52 14.18 18.42 12.66
N GLY A 53 15.52 18.45 12.69
CA GLY A 53 16.42 17.26 12.63
C GLY A 53 16.28 16.19 11.54
N ALA A 54 15.37 16.31 10.57
CA ALA A 54 15.02 15.29 9.60
C ALA A 54 15.26 15.79 8.17
N CYS A 55 16.43 16.37 7.94
CA CYS A 55 16.94 16.49 6.58
C CYS A 55 17.43 15.10 6.17
N ASP A 56 16.87 14.54 5.10
CA ASP A 56 17.31 13.34 4.37
C ASP A 56 16.76 11.97 4.79
N ALA A 57 15.75 11.90 5.67
CA ALA A 57 15.04 10.64 5.90
C ALA A 57 14.15 10.33 4.68
N VAL A 58 14.59 9.40 3.82
CA VAL A 58 13.75 8.81 2.78
C VAL A 58 12.49 8.28 3.44
N LEU A 59 11.34 8.86 3.09
CA LEU A 59 10.07 8.40 3.64
C LEU A 59 9.84 6.95 3.23
N ARG A 60 9.49 6.13 4.22
CA ARG A 60 9.13 4.74 4.02
C ARG A 60 7.70 4.48 4.47
N LEU A 61 7.02 3.65 3.68
CA LEU A 61 5.76 3.02 4.02
C LEU A 61 6.02 1.55 4.25
N ASP A 62 5.63 1.04 5.40
CA ASP A 62 5.67 -0.39 5.68
C ASP A 62 4.31 -0.96 5.31
N ALA A 63 4.31 -2.02 4.50
CA ALA A 63 3.11 -2.60 3.93
C ALA A 63 3.13 -4.13 4.03
N SER A 64 2.04 -4.68 4.56
CA SER A 64 1.75 -6.10 4.68
C SER A 64 0.66 -6.48 3.68
N PHE A 65 0.90 -7.58 2.97
CA PHE A 65 0.09 -8.11 1.90
C PHE A 65 -0.26 -9.55 2.28
N ALA A 66 -1.50 -9.82 2.68
CA ALA A 66 -1.96 -11.19 2.98
C ALA A 66 -2.89 -11.71 1.89
N PHE A 67 -2.65 -12.94 1.44
CA PHE A 67 -3.42 -13.60 0.40
C PHE A 67 -4.21 -14.74 1.04
N GLN A 68 -5.54 -14.74 0.87
CA GLN A 68 -6.41 -15.73 1.49
C GLN A 68 -7.59 -16.09 0.58
N SER A 69 -8.28 -17.18 0.90
CA SER A 69 -9.54 -17.51 0.23
C SER A 69 -10.67 -16.78 0.95
N GLY A 70 -11.51 -16.08 0.20
CA GLY A 70 -12.76 -15.52 0.71
C GLY A 70 -13.81 -16.60 0.99
N SER A 71 -14.86 -16.21 1.70
CA SER A 71 -16.00 -17.06 2.09
C SER A 71 -16.72 -17.68 0.88
N GLU A 72 -16.77 -16.97 -0.23
CA GLU A 72 -17.38 -17.42 -1.49
C GLU A 72 -16.38 -18.12 -2.43
N GLY A 73 -15.16 -18.40 -1.95
CA GLY A 73 -14.10 -19.08 -2.72
C GLY A 73 -13.31 -18.16 -3.65
N HIS A 74 -13.65 -16.87 -3.73
CA HIS A 74 -12.86 -15.89 -4.47
C HIS A 74 -11.54 -15.57 -3.74
N PRO A 75 -10.42 -15.42 -4.45
CA PRO A 75 -9.19 -14.90 -3.89
C PRO A 75 -9.41 -13.55 -3.22
N GLN A 76 -8.95 -13.42 -1.99
CA GLN A 76 -8.93 -12.18 -1.24
C GLN A 76 -7.50 -11.73 -0.99
N PHE A 77 -7.33 -10.43 -1.03
CA PHE A 77 -6.08 -9.73 -0.82
C PHE A 77 -6.27 -8.65 0.24
N HIS A 78 -5.58 -8.79 1.37
CA HIS A 78 -5.61 -7.83 2.46
C HIS A 78 -4.33 -7.00 2.44
N LEU A 79 -4.48 -5.70 2.20
CA LEU A 79 -3.42 -4.72 2.29
C LEU A 79 -3.53 -3.96 3.62
N LYS A 80 -2.44 -3.96 4.37
CA LYS A 80 -2.22 -3.00 5.46
C LYS A 80 -0.98 -2.19 5.15
N ALA A 81 -1.08 -0.87 5.18
CA ALA A 81 0.08 -0.01 5.00
C ALA A 81 0.08 1.11 6.04
N THR A 82 1.25 1.34 6.64
CA THR A 82 1.44 2.39 7.66
C THR A 82 2.68 3.20 7.35
N GLY A 83 2.64 4.47 7.70
CA GLY A 83 3.81 5.33 7.67
C GLY A 83 3.44 6.78 7.93
N THR A 84 4.27 7.69 7.45
CA THR A 84 4.01 9.13 7.54
C THR A 84 4.05 9.75 6.15
N VAL A 85 3.47 10.93 5.96
CA VAL A 85 3.58 11.71 4.73
C VAL A 85 3.87 13.16 5.12
N PRO A 86 5.02 13.72 4.71
CA PRO A 86 5.26 15.14 4.91
C PRO A 86 4.41 15.94 3.93
N LEU A 87 3.68 16.90 4.46
CA LEU A 87 2.81 17.82 3.75
C LEU A 87 3.18 19.26 4.14
N VAL A 88 2.64 20.22 3.40
CA VAL A 88 2.65 21.63 3.79
C VAL A 88 1.26 21.99 4.31
N CYS A 89 1.19 22.57 5.51
CA CYS A 89 -0.07 23.05 6.07
C CYS A 89 -0.62 24.19 5.21
N GLN A 90 -1.83 24.04 4.65
CA GLN A 90 -2.45 25.09 3.82
C GLN A 90 -2.85 26.36 4.61
N ARG A 91 -2.79 26.33 5.95
CA ARG A 91 -3.15 27.46 6.82
C ARG A 91 -1.94 28.29 7.27
N CYS A 92 -0.91 27.65 7.81
CA CYS A 92 0.29 28.35 8.31
C CYS A 92 1.51 28.21 7.38
N LEU A 93 1.41 27.39 6.32
CA LEU A 93 2.49 27.07 5.38
C LEU A 93 3.71 26.41 6.03
N GLU A 94 3.58 25.91 7.25
CA GLU A 94 4.62 25.13 7.92
C GLU A 94 4.57 23.65 7.50
N GLY A 95 5.69 22.95 7.66
CA GLY A 95 5.76 21.52 7.44
C GLY A 95 4.91 20.76 8.45
N LEU A 96 4.16 19.77 7.97
CA LEU A 96 3.34 18.88 8.76
C LEU A 96 3.72 17.44 8.41
N VAL A 97 3.88 16.59 9.43
CA VAL A 97 4.04 15.14 9.22
C VAL A 97 2.71 14.47 9.54
N LEU A 98 2.02 13.98 8.51
CA LEU A 98 0.74 13.30 8.66
C LEU A 98 0.96 11.79 8.81
N PRO A 99 0.60 11.15 9.94
CA PRO A 99 0.55 9.69 10.00
C PRO A 99 -0.55 9.16 9.07
N VAL A 100 -0.23 8.12 8.31
CA VAL A 100 -1.18 7.47 7.40
C VAL A 100 -1.29 5.99 7.76
N THR A 101 -2.51 5.48 7.70
CA THR A 101 -2.82 4.06 7.82
C THR A 101 -3.87 3.72 6.78
N VAL A 102 -3.60 2.68 6.01
CA VAL A 102 -4.48 2.11 5.00
C VAL A 102 -4.71 0.67 5.38
N ASP A 103 -5.97 0.27 5.48
CA ASP A 103 -6.39 -1.10 5.75
C ASP A 103 -7.52 -1.42 4.77
N VAL A 104 -7.24 -2.29 3.80
CA VAL A 104 -8.13 -2.56 2.66
C VAL A 104 -8.16 -4.06 2.37
N LEU A 105 -9.36 -4.63 2.34
CA LEU A 105 -9.61 -5.98 1.86
C LEU A 105 -10.19 -5.91 0.44
N LEU A 106 -9.55 -6.57 -0.52
CA LEU A 106 -10.00 -6.66 -1.90
C LEU A 106 -10.34 -8.10 -2.26
N THR A 107 -11.52 -8.31 -2.82
CA THR A 107 -11.90 -9.58 -3.47
C THR A 107 -11.53 -9.50 -4.95
N THR A 108 -10.78 -10.50 -5.45
CA THR A 108 -10.39 -10.57 -6.86
C THR A 108 -11.36 -11.46 -7.62
N VAL A 109 -12.00 -10.88 -8.63
CA VAL A 109 -12.88 -11.56 -9.58
C VAL A 109 -12.34 -11.40 -11.00
N ARG A 110 -12.90 -12.14 -11.96
CA ARG A 110 -12.45 -12.14 -13.34
C ARG A 110 -12.85 -10.88 -14.10
N ASP A 111 -14.07 -10.40 -13.86
CA ASP A 111 -14.67 -9.30 -14.60
C ASP A 111 -15.76 -8.58 -13.77
N ASP A 112 -16.23 -7.46 -14.30
CA ASP A 112 -17.23 -6.60 -13.64
C ASP A 112 -18.60 -7.28 -13.50
N SER A 113 -18.92 -8.26 -14.37
CA SER A 113 -20.18 -8.99 -14.26
C SER A 113 -20.18 -9.91 -13.04
N GLU A 114 -19.05 -10.56 -12.78
CA GLU A 114 -18.86 -11.36 -11.56
C GLU A 114 -18.85 -10.44 -10.32
N ALA A 115 -18.17 -9.29 -10.39
CA ALA A 115 -18.18 -8.30 -9.32
C ALA A 115 -19.60 -7.85 -8.94
N ALA A 116 -20.44 -7.57 -9.94
CA ALA A 116 -21.83 -7.14 -9.74
C ALA A 116 -22.74 -8.24 -9.17
N SER A 117 -22.30 -9.51 -9.23
CA SER A 117 -23.04 -10.65 -8.67
C SER A 117 -22.68 -10.96 -7.22
N LEU A 118 -21.59 -10.36 -6.69
CA LEU A 118 -21.22 -10.49 -5.29
C LEU A 118 -22.25 -9.78 -4.41
N ALA A 119 -22.55 -10.37 -3.25
CA ALA A 119 -23.45 -9.75 -2.28
C ALA A 119 -22.84 -8.45 -1.72
N ASP A 120 -23.66 -7.41 -1.59
CA ASP A 120 -23.26 -6.09 -1.08
C ASP A 120 -23.82 -5.89 0.36
N PRO A 121 -23.08 -5.34 1.35
CA PRO A 121 -21.64 -5.14 1.42
C PRO A 121 -20.94 -6.12 2.38
N PHE A 122 -19.70 -6.43 2.05
CA PHE A 122 -18.71 -7.00 2.97
C PHE A 122 -18.32 -5.92 4.00
N ASP A 123 -19.14 -5.76 5.06
CA ASP A 123 -18.77 -5.07 6.31
C ASP A 123 -18.02 -6.03 7.25
#